data_AF-A0A4Y3QKH7-F1
#
_entry.id   AF-A0A4Y3QKH7-F1
#
_cell.length_a   1.000
_cell.length_b   1.000
_cell.length_c   1.000
_cell.angle_alpha   90.00
_cell.angle_beta   90.00
_cell.angle_gamma   90.00
#
_symmetry.space_group_name_H-M   'P 1'
#
loop_
_entity.id
_entity.type
_entity.pdbx_description
1 polymer ?
#
loop_
_entity_poly.entity_id
_entity_poly.type
_entity_poly.pdbx_seq_one_letter_code
_entity_poly.pdbx_strand_id
1 'polypeptide(L)'
;MTDLEVQADALHAHASRLNGSADQLNDAAVAALSAVALQPVAFGLLCSFLVPVVTLQQSTTVAGLSALRLALAAEATAVSAAGTTYSLLDDHLAAEIAKVI
;
A
#
# COMPACT_ATOMS: atom_id res chain seq x y z
N MET A 1 15.19 31.41 4.44
CA MET A 1 15.01 30.71 3.16
C MET A 1 15.06 29.24 3.47
N THR A 2 13.93 28.55 3.44
CA THR A 2 13.89 27.09 3.52
C THR A 2 14.36 26.58 2.16
N ASP A 3 15.57 26.05 2.12
CA ASP A 3 16.07 25.40 0.91
C ASP A 3 15.15 24.22 0.59
N LEU A 4 14.65 24.16 -0.65
CA LEU A 4 13.77 23.10 -1.12
C LEU A 4 14.64 22.00 -1.75
N GLU A 5 15.35 21.28 -0.89
CA GLU A 5 16.15 20.12 -1.29
C GLU A 5 15.27 18.87 -1.29
N VAL A 6 15.17 18.20 -2.44
CA VAL A 6 14.45 16.93 -2.54
C VAL A 6 15.40 15.78 -2.24
N GLN A 7 15.17 15.11 -1.12
CA GLN A 7 15.94 13.94 -0.71
C GLN A 7 15.42 12.69 -1.43
N ALA A 8 16.04 12.31 -2.54
CA ALA A 8 15.65 11.14 -3.33
C ALA A 8 15.63 9.84 -2.49
N ASP A 9 16.62 9.66 -1.61
CA ASP A 9 16.68 8.52 -0.69
C ASP A 9 15.48 8.46 0.26
N ALA A 10 15.00 9.61 0.74
CA ALA A 10 13.83 9.68 1.60
C ALA A 10 12.55 9.26 0.86
N LEU A 11 12.44 9.58 -0.42
CA LEU A 11 11.35 9.13 -1.29
C LEU A 11 11.40 7.61 -1.49
N HIS A 12 12.57 7.04 -1.79
CA HIS A 12 12.72 5.58 -1.90
C HIS A 12 12.42 4.86 -0.59
N ALA A 13 12.89 5.39 0.55
CA ALA A 13 12.56 4.87 1.87
C ALA A 13 11.05 4.93 2.14
N HIS A 14 10.37 6.01 1.73
CA HIS A 14 8.93 6.12 1.86
C HIS A 14 8.19 5.10 1.00
N ALA A 15 8.58 4.94 -0.27
CA ALA A 15 8.03 3.93 -1.16
C ALA A 15 8.19 2.52 -0.58
N SER A 16 9.35 2.20 0.02
CA SER A 16 9.57 0.93 0.71
C SER A 16 8.62 0.73 1.89
N ARG A 17 8.35 1.78 2.68
CA ARG A 17 7.37 1.71 3.78
C ARG A 17 5.95 1.49 3.26
N LEU A 18 5.57 2.14 2.17
CA LEU A 18 4.26 1.95 1.54
C LEU A 18 4.07 0.51 1.05
N ASN A 19 5.09 -0.08 0.41
CA ASN A 19 5.08 -1.50 0.04
C ASN A 19 4.94 -2.41 1.26
N GLY A 20 5.69 -2.15 2.33
CA GLY A 20 5.56 -2.92 3.58
C GLY A 20 4.15 -2.85 4.18
N SER A 21 3.50 -1.68 4.13
CA SER A 21 2.10 -1.53 4.55
C SER A 21 1.14 -2.29 3.63
N ALA A 22 1.38 -2.29 2.31
CA ALA A 22 0.57 -3.05 1.36
C ALA A 22 0.67 -4.57 1.63
N ASP A 23 1.86 -5.07 1.97
CA ASP A 23 2.07 -6.47 2.34
C ASP A 23 1.32 -6.83 3.63
N GLN A 24 1.38 -5.98 4.66
CA GLN A 24 0.61 -6.18 5.89
C GLN A 24 -0.91 -6.23 5.65
N LEU A 25 -1.42 -5.41 4.74
CA LEU A 25 -2.84 -5.46 4.35
C LEU A 25 -3.19 -6.74 3.60
N ASN A 26 -2.26 -7.26 2.79
CA ASN A 26 -2.43 -8.55 2.14
C ASN A 26 -2.52 -9.68 3.17
N ASP A 27 -1.62 -9.70 4.14
CA ASP A 27 -1.62 -10.68 5.23
C ASP A 27 -2.90 -10.57 6.06
N ALA A 28 -3.34 -9.35 6.36
CA ALA A 28 -4.61 -9.11 7.03
C ALA A 28 -5.81 -9.60 6.21
N ALA A 29 -5.80 -9.43 4.88
CA ALA A 29 -6.86 -9.93 4.01
C ALA A 29 -6.90 -11.47 3.95
N VAL A 30 -5.74 -12.11 3.89
CA VAL A 30 -5.62 -13.59 3.93
C VAL A 30 -6.06 -14.12 5.29
N ALA A 31 -5.61 -13.50 6.38
CA ALA A 31 -6.04 -13.83 7.74
C ALA A 31 -7.54 -13.64 7.90
N ALA A 32 -8.09 -12.52 7.41
CA ALA A 32 -9.52 -12.28 7.37
C ALA A 32 -10.23 -13.40 6.62
N LEU A 33 -9.79 -13.79 5.42
CA LEU A 33 -10.38 -14.93 4.68
C LEU A 33 -10.41 -16.22 5.50
N SER A 34 -9.33 -16.51 6.23
CA SER A 34 -9.21 -17.72 7.06
C SER A 34 -10.09 -17.67 8.32
N ALA A 35 -10.24 -16.50 8.94
CA ALA A 35 -11.10 -16.28 10.10
C ALA A 35 -12.59 -16.13 9.72
N VAL A 36 -12.87 -15.70 8.49
CA VAL A 36 -14.19 -15.51 7.87
C VAL A 36 -14.89 -16.83 7.55
N ALA A 37 -14.20 -17.95 7.65
CA ALA A 37 -14.82 -19.28 7.69
C ALA A 37 -15.50 -19.57 9.05
N LEU A 38 -16.21 -18.59 9.64
CA LEU A 38 -17.23 -18.89 10.64
C LEU A 38 -18.31 -19.71 9.94
N GLN A 39 -18.17 -21.02 10.03
CA GLN A 39 -19.16 -21.95 9.50
C GLN A 39 -20.53 -21.54 10.05
N PRO A 40 -21.62 -21.60 9.25
CA PRO A 40 -22.95 -21.22 9.72
C PRO A 40 -23.36 -21.88 11.05
N VAL A 41 -22.80 -23.05 11.36
CA VAL A 41 -22.96 -23.76 12.63
C VAL A 41 -22.44 -22.98 13.85
N ALA A 42 -21.46 -22.09 13.67
CA ALA A 42 -20.88 -21.26 14.73
C ALA A 42 -21.87 -20.21 15.26
N PHE A 43 -22.88 -19.83 14.48
CA PHE A 43 -23.91 -18.88 14.91
C PHE A 43 -25.04 -19.56 15.71
N GLY A 44 -25.06 -20.89 15.84
CA GLY A 44 -26.18 -21.61 16.46
C GLY A 44 -27.51 -21.38 15.72
N LEU A 45 -28.53 -22.16 16.08
CA LEU A 45 -29.84 -22.11 15.40
C LEU A 45 -30.56 -20.77 15.57
N LEU A 46 -30.40 -20.10 16.72
CA LEU A 46 -31.11 -18.86 17.02
C LEU A 46 -30.50 -17.63 16.34
N CYS A 47 -29.18 -17.62 16.09
CA CYS A 47 -28.51 -16.47 15.48
C CYS A 47 -28.15 -16.69 14.00
N SER A 48 -28.62 -17.79 13.38
CA SER A 48 -28.33 -18.10 11.97
C SER A 48 -28.84 -17.04 10.99
N PHE A 49 -29.83 -16.24 11.39
CA PHE A 49 -30.34 -15.11 10.59
C PHE A 49 -29.29 -14.01 10.37
N LEU A 50 -28.24 -13.94 11.20
CA LEU A 50 -27.15 -12.98 11.06
C LEU A 50 -26.14 -13.39 9.98
N VAL A 51 -26.10 -14.67 9.60
CA VAL A 51 -25.12 -15.21 8.65
C VAL A 51 -25.11 -14.42 7.33
N PRO A 52 -26.24 -14.14 6.66
CA PRO A 52 -26.22 -13.38 5.41
C PRO A 52 -25.63 -11.97 5.56
N VAL A 53 -25.95 -11.27 6.66
CA VAL A 53 -25.46 -9.91 6.92
C VAL A 53 -23.96 -9.92 7.18
N VAL A 54 -23.49 -10.87 8.00
CA VAL A 54 -22.08 -11.02 8.33
C VAL A 54 -21.27 -11.41 7.08
N THR A 55 -21.74 -12.37 6.28
CA THR A 55 -21.06 -12.77 5.04
C THR A 55 -20.94 -11.62 4.04
N LEU A 56 -22.00 -10.81 3.89
CA LEU A 56 -21.94 -9.62 3.04
C LEU A 56 -20.88 -8.62 3.54
N GLN A 57 -20.89 -8.29 4.83
CA GLN A 57 -19.92 -7.37 5.41
C GLN A 57 -18.48 -7.89 5.31
N GLN A 58 -18.29 -9.20 5.43
CA GLN A 58 -16.98 -9.83 5.26
C GLN A 58 -16.48 -9.70 3.82
N SER A 59 -17.35 -9.99 2.84
CA SER A 59 -16.99 -9.87 1.41
C SER A 59 -16.60 -8.44 1.03
N THR A 60 -17.30 -7.43 1.53
CA THR A 60 -16.98 -6.02 1.28
C THR A 60 -15.70 -5.60 1.98
N THR A 61 -15.44 -6.10 3.18
CA THR A 61 -14.18 -5.85 3.91
C THR A 61 -12.98 -6.39 3.16
N VAL A 62 -13.04 -7.64 2.69
CA VAL A 62 -11.96 -8.27 1.91
C VAL A 62 -11.72 -7.51 0.61
N ALA A 63 -12.79 -7.12 -0.10
CA ALA A 63 -12.68 -6.32 -1.31
C ALA A 63 -12.02 -4.95 -1.04
N GLY A 64 -12.39 -4.30 0.06
CA GLY A 64 -11.80 -3.04 0.49
C GLY A 64 -10.31 -3.16 0.82
N LEU A 65 -9.90 -4.21 1.53
CA LEU A 65 -8.47 -4.47 1.82
C LEU A 65 -7.67 -4.69 0.53
N SER A 66 -8.23 -5.43 -0.43
CA SER A 66 -7.59 -5.64 -1.74
C SER A 66 -7.42 -4.34 -2.52
N ALA A 67 -8.46 -3.49 -2.54
CA ALA A 67 -8.40 -2.17 -3.17
C ALA A 67 -7.36 -1.26 -2.52
N LEU A 68 -7.31 -1.23 -1.18
CA LEU A 68 -6.36 -0.42 -0.44
C LEU A 68 -4.91 -0.87 -0.68
N ARG A 69 -4.67 -2.19 -0.73
CA ARG A 69 -3.36 -2.76 -1.11
C ARG A 69 -2.90 -2.29 -2.48
N LEU A 70 -3.79 -2.34 -3.47
CA LEU A 70 -3.49 -1.90 -4.84
C LEU A 70 -3.18 -0.40 -4.88
N ALA A 71 -3.93 0.42 -4.15
CA ALA A 71 -3.69 1.85 -4.05
C ALA A 71 -2.30 2.16 -3.45
N LEU A 72 -1.94 1.51 -2.34
CA LEU A 72 -0.63 1.71 -1.70
C LEU A 72 0.53 1.24 -2.59
N ALA A 73 0.38 0.12 -3.31
CA ALA A 73 1.39 -0.35 -4.25
C ALA A 73 1.58 0.63 -5.43
N ALA A 74 0.48 1.21 -5.94
CA ALA A 74 0.53 2.23 -6.98
C ALA A 74 1.22 3.51 -6.47
N GLU A 75 0.90 3.94 -5.26
CA GLU A 75 1.52 5.11 -4.63
C GLU A 75 3.01 4.89 -4.35
N ALA A 76 3.40 3.72 -3.83
CA ALA A 76 4.79 3.33 -3.66
C ALA A 76 5.57 3.41 -4.99
N THR A 77 4.97 2.92 -6.08
CA THR A 77 5.55 2.97 -7.42
C THR A 77 5.74 4.42 -7.87
N ALA A 78 4.72 5.27 -7.70
CA ALA A 78 4.79 6.68 -8.09
C ALA A 78 5.84 7.45 -7.29
N VAL A 79 5.91 7.24 -5.98
CA VAL A 79 6.89 7.89 -5.10
C VAL A 79 8.31 7.43 -5.43
N SER A 80 8.52 6.13 -5.69
CA SER A 80 9.84 5.61 -6.10
C SER A 80 10.25 6.17 -7.47
N ALA A 81 9.32 6.29 -8.42
CA ALA A 81 9.59 6.88 -9.72
C ALA A 81 9.95 8.37 -9.60
N ALA A 82 9.30 9.12 -8.71
CA ALA A 82 9.66 10.49 -8.41
C ALA A 82 11.09 10.59 -7.87
N GLY A 83 11.46 9.76 -6.88
CA GLY A 83 12.83 9.69 -6.34
C GLY A 83 13.88 9.42 -7.42
N THR A 84 13.61 8.43 -8.28
CA THR A 84 14.49 8.10 -9.42
C THR A 84 14.65 9.29 -10.37
N THR A 85 13.55 9.99 -10.66
CA THR A 85 13.55 11.15 -11.56
C THR A 85 14.42 12.27 -10.99
N TYR A 86 14.29 12.58 -9.70
CA TYR A 86 15.12 13.60 -9.05
C TYR A 86 16.61 13.24 -9.10
N SER A 87 16.98 12.00 -8.77
CA SER A 87 18.37 11.54 -8.84
C SER A 87 18.96 11.69 -10.25
N LEU A 88 18.21 11.30 -11.28
CA LEU A 88 18.65 11.41 -12.67
C LEU A 88 18.84 12.87 -13.11
N LEU A 89 17.94 13.76 -12.67
CA LEU A 89 18.07 15.19 -12.96
C LEU A 89 19.30 15.79 -12.29
N ASP A 90 19.57 15.39 -11.04
CA ASP A 90 20.72 15.88 -10.28
C ASP A 90 22.04 15.42 -10.94
N ASP A 91 22.15 14.14 -11.29
CA ASP A 91 23.30 13.58 -12.01
C ASP A 91 23.52 14.28 -13.36
N HIS A 92 22.45 14.50 -14.12
CA HIS A 92 22.50 15.17 -15.41
C HIS A 92 22.96 16.62 -15.26
N LEU A 93 22.40 17.35 -14.29
CA LEU A 93 22.74 18.75 -14.05
C LEU A 93 24.18 18.89 -13.54
N ALA A 94 24.61 18.02 -12.63
CA ALA A 94 25.99 17.96 -12.15
C ALA A 94 26.98 17.73 -13.31
N ALA A 95 26.66 16.82 -14.24
CA ALA A 95 27.46 16.56 -15.42
C ALA A 95 27.53 17.75 -16.39
N GLU A 96 26.43 18.49 -16.58
CA GLU A 96 26.43 19.72 -17.38
C GLU A 96 27.24 20.84 -16.73
N ILE A 97 27.12 21.04 -15.42
CA ILE A 97 27.89 22.03 -14.67
C ILE A 97 29.39 21.72 -14.76
N ALA A 98 29.79 20.46 -14.60
CA ALA A 98 31.18 20.03 -14.67
C ALA A 98 31.84 20.26 -16.05
N LYS A 99 31.06 20.47 -17.12
CA LYS A 99 31.59 20.82 -18.45
C LYS A 99 31.92 22.31 -18.60
N VAL A 100 31.34 23.16 -17.75
CA VAL A 100 31.43 24.63 -17.84
C VAL A 100 32.55 25.17 -16.94
N ILE A 101 32.96 24.42 -15.92
CA ILE A 101 34.01 24.77 -14.95
C ILE A 101 35.32 24.10 -15.37
#